data_AF-A0A357YVP1-F1
#
_entry.id   AF-A0A357YVP1-F1
#
_cell.length_a   1.000
_cell.length_b   1.000
_cell.length_c   1.000
_cell.angle_alpha   90.00
_cell.angle_beta   90.00
_cell.angle_gamma   90.00
#
_symmetry.space_group_name_H-M   'P 1'
#
loop_
_entity.id
_entity.type
_entity.pdbx_description
1 polymer ?
#
loop_
_entity_poly.entity_id
_entity_poly.type
_entity_poly.pdbx_seq_one_letter_code
_entity_poly.pdbx_strand_id
1 'polypeptide(L)'
;MDIFDGNAAKDSDCGHGVVQALNALNRFLKFQKSLGNHSIVLGRDAFHILETWGTPSWPPPPFYAQGPEDARIVLVDSEGTFFKGESGGLLIKMLAAMHLTPSDVYICNAADNALLSRHILTHKPLAVVAFGEKACRMMKETDDPLAEIRGDFFQCHGVPVMVTHHPSVLVKNSALKRQAWDDLKQVMACTGLDRHDS
;
A
#
# COMPACT_ATOMS: atom_id res chain seq x y z
N MET A 1 -25.98 -49.42 22.11
CA MET A 1 -26.27 -47.99 22.14
C MET A 1 -24.94 -47.32 22.38
N ASP A 2 -24.28 -46.93 21.31
CA ASP A 2 -23.23 -45.91 21.32
C ASP A 2 -23.32 -45.20 19.98
N ILE A 3 -23.38 -43.88 20.10
CA ILE A 3 -23.88 -42.89 19.16
C ILE A 3 -22.64 -42.09 18.72
N PHE A 4 -22.39 -42.08 17.40
CA PHE A 4 -21.57 -41.13 16.65
C PHE A 4 -20.09 -40.99 17.03
N ASP A 5 -19.20 -41.49 16.16
CA ASP A 5 -17.99 -40.74 15.80
C ASP A 5 -18.07 -40.39 14.32
N GLY A 6 -18.59 -39.18 14.09
CA GLY A 6 -18.73 -38.57 12.78
C GLY A 6 -17.46 -37.84 12.37
N ASN A 7 -17.13 -38.06 11.10
CA ASN A 7 -16.70 -37.03 10.15
C ASN A 7 -15.41 -36.26 10.49
N ALA A 8 -14.31 -36.72 9.89
CA ALA A 8 -13.07 -35.99 9.73
C ALA A 8 -13.33 -34.63 9.05
N ALA A 9 -13.34 -33.57 9.85
CA ALA A 9 -13.25 -32.21 9.35
C ALA A 9 -11.84 -31.97 8.81
N LYS A 10 -11.76 -31.50 7.57
CA LYS A 10 -10.53 -31.08 6.89
C LYS A 10 -9.81 -30.01 7.71
N ASP A 11 -8.69 -30.37 8.30
CA ASP A 11 -7.74 -29.41 8.87
C ASP A 11 -7.15 -28.53 7.75
N SER A 12 -7.15 -27.24 8.02
CA SER A 12 -6.94 -26.13 7.09
C SER A 12 -5.52 -26.05 6.50
N ASP A 13 -5.48 -25.72 5.20
CA ASP A 13 -4.33 -25.48 4.30
C ASP A 13 -3.25 -24.51 4.85
N CYS A 14 -3.60 -23.65 5.81
CA CYS A 14 -2.71 -22.63 6.40
C CYS A 14 -1.50 -23.23 7.16
N GLY A 15 -1.67 -24.37 7.84
CA GLY A 15 -0.60 -25.00 8.62
C GLY A 15 0.52 -25.59 7.75
N HIS A 16 0.21 -26.00 6.51
CA HIS A 16 1.17 -26.62 5.61
C HIS A 16 2.20 -25.60 5.07
N GLY A 17 1.78 -24.37 4.76
CA GLY A 17 2.67 -23.33 4.24
C GLY A 17 3.75 -22.92 5.23
N VAL A 18 3.39 -22.76 6.50
CA VAL A 18 4.34 -22.39 7.57
C VAL A 18 5.38 -23.50 7.79
N VAL A 19 4.93 -24.76 7.83
CA VAL A 19 5.82 -25.92 7.98
C VAL A 19 6.78 -26.04 6.78
N GLN A 20 6.31 -25.77 5.56
CA GLN A 20 7.15 -25.77 4.37
C GLN A 20 8.21 -24.66 4.40
N ALA A 21 7.83 -23.45 4.80
CA ALA A 21 8.76 -22.32 4.94
C ALA A 21 9.84 -22.59 5.99
N LEU A 22 9.46 -23.13 7.17
CA LEU A 22 10.40 -23.50 8.22
C LEU A 22 11.37 -24.59 7.76
N ASN A 23 10.88 -25.58 7.03
CA ASN A 23 11.72 -26.63 6.47
C ASN A 23 12.70 -26.09 5.41
N ALA A 24 12.27 -25.15 4.58
CA ALA A 24 13.12 -24.48 3.61
C ALA A 24 14.23 -23.67 4.31
N LEU A 25 13.87 -22.88 5.34
CA LEU A 25 14.83 -22.15 6.15
C LEU A 25 15.84 -23.08 6.84
N ASN A 26 15.39 -24.19 7.42
CA ASN A 26 16.26 -25.18 8.06
C ASN A 26 17.27 -25.78 7.06
N ARG A 27 16.82 -26.11 5.84
CA ARG A 27 17.72 -26.58 4.77
C ARG A 27 18.75 -25.52 4.40
N PHE A 28 18.33 -24.27 4.25
CA PHE A 28 19.21 -23.14 3.96
C PHE A 28 20.28 -22.96 5.06
N LEU A 29 19.88 -22.98 6.34
CA LEU A 29 20.80 -22.85 7.48
C LEU A 29 21.83 -23.99 7.53
N LYS A 30 21.40 -25.23 7.29
CA LYS A 30 22.30 -26.40 7.20
C LYS A 30 23.31 -26.26 6.07
N PHE A 31 22.86 -25.77 4.91
CA PHE A 31 23.73 -25.52 3.77
C PHE A 31 24.75 -24.43 4.08
N GLN A 32 24.34 -23.28 4.63
CA GLN A 32 25.26 -22.22 5.05
C GLN A 32 26.31 -22.72 6.05
N LYS A 33 25.88 -23.54 7.03
CA LYS A 33 26.80 -24.18 7.99
C LYS A 33 27.82 -25.10 7.31
N SER A 34 27.42 -25.86 6.28
CA SER A 34 28.35 -26.71 5.51
C SER A 34 29.39 -25.92 4.71
N LEU A 35 29.07 -24.68 4.35
CA LEU A 35 30.00 -23.75 3.70
C LEU A 35 30.90 -23.01 4.70
N GLY A 36 30.79 -23.28 6.00
CA GLY A 36 31.56 -22.59 7.06
C GLY A 36 30.98 -21.23 7.45
N ASN A 37 29.79 -20.87 6.96
CA ASN A 37 29.11 -19.64 7.35
C ASN A 37 28.35 -19.87 8.66
N HIS A 38 28.74 -19.14 9.70
CA HIS A 38 28.15 -19.24 11.04
C HIS A 38 27.31 -18.02 11.43
N SER A 39 27.23 -17.02 10.57
CA SER A 39 26.45 -15.80 10.77
C SER A 39 25.59 -15.51 9.55
N ILE A 40 24.39 -15.00 9.80
CA ILE A 40 23.54 -14.39 8.79
C ILE A 40 23.51 -12.90 9.09
N VAL A 41 23.96 -12.10 8.13
CA VAL A 41 23.81 -10.65 8.21
C VAL A 41 22.42 -10.32 7.68
N LEU A 42 21.54 -9.87 8.57
CA LEU A 42 20.22 -9.37 8.19
C LEU A 42 20.31 -7.88 7.84
N GLY A 43 19.56 -7.46 6.83
CA GLY A 43 19.39 -6.03 6.53
C GLY A 43 18.62 -5.31 7.65
N ARG A 44 18.69 -3.98 7.69
CA ARG A 44 17.98 -3.16 8.70
C ARG A 44 16.47 -3.44 8.70
N ASP A 45 15.86 -3.62 7.53
CA ASP A 45 14.42 -3.87 7.43
C ASP A 45 14.04 -5.22 8.03
N ALA A 46 14.87 -6.26 7.83
CA ALA A 46 14.66 -7.57 8.43
C ALA A 46 14.82 -7.52 9.97
N PHE A 47 15.77 -6.74 10.48
CA PHE A 47 15.88 -6.48 11.92
C PHE A 47 14.65 -5.75 12.47
N HIS A 48 14.16 -4.71 11.78
CA HIS A 48 12.97 -3.99 12.20
C HIS A 48 11.73 -4.89 12.22
N ILE A 49 11.55 -5.74 11.21
CA ILE A 49 10.49 -6.73 11.19
C ILE A 49 10.64 -7.67 12.39
N LEU A 50 11.81 -8.24 12.64
CA LEU A 50 12.03 -9.15 13.78
C LEU A 50 11.78 -8.49 15.15
N GLU A 51 12.16 -7.22 15.31
CA GLU A 51 11.94 -6.44 16.54
C GLU A 51 10.46 -6.11 16.76
N THR A 52 9.69 -5.94 15.69
CA THR A 52 8.26 -5.63 15.72
C THR A 52 7.38 -6.88 15.56
N TRP A 53 7.99 -8.05 15.32
CA TRP A 53 7.27 -9.29 15.09
C TRP A 53 6.68 -9.80 16.41
N GLY A 54 5.35 -9.82 16.50
CA GLY A 54 4.61 -10.24 17.70
C GLY A 54 4.38 -9.12 18.72
N THR A 55 4.94 -7.93 18.49
CA THR A 55 4.61 -6.71 19.24
C THR A 55 3.83 -5.78 18.30
N PRO A 56 2.49 -5.92 18.17
CA PRO A 56 1.72 -4.83 17.59
C PRO A 56 2.10 -3.57 18.38
N SER A 57 2.67 -2.57 17.72
CA SER A 57 2.98 -1.30 18.35
C SER A 57 1.68 -0.84 18.99
N TRP A 58 1.57 -0.91 20.31
CA TRP A 58 0.34 -0.63 21.03
C TRP A 58 0.46 0.76 21.66
N PRO A 59 -0.51 1.67 21.43
CA PRO A 59 -1.69 1.47 20.59
C PRO A 59 -1.32 1.36 19.10
N PRO A 60 -2.10 0.61 18.28
CA PRO A 60 -1.87 0.50 16.83
C PRO A 60 -1.71 1.90 16.24
N PRO A 61 -0.85 2.06 15.21
CA PRO A 61 -0.63 3.37 14.64
C PRO A 61 -1.99 3.92 14.18
N PRO A 62 -2.38 5.11 14.62
CA PRO A 62 -3.70 5.65 14.33
C PRO A 62 -3.91 5.80 12.82
N PHE A 63 -5.13 5.50 12.37
CA PHE A 63 -5.57 5.81 11.03
C PHE A 63 -5.84 7.32 10.95
N TYR A 64 -4.98 8.03 10.22
CA TYR A 64 -5.11 9.46 10.02
C TYR A 64 -5.79 9.72 8.68
N ALA A 65 -6.75 10.64 8.69
CA ALA A 65 -7.42 11.09 7.49
C ALA A 65 -7.74 12.59 7.53
N GLN A 66 -7.88 13.20 6.36
CA GLN A 66 -8.21 14.60 6.18
C GLN A 66 -8.97 14.82 4.88
N GLY A 67 -9.94 15.73 4.90
CA GLY A 67 -10.78 16.07 3.76
C GLY A 67 -12.20 15.50 3.91
N PRO A 68 -13.10 15.82 2.97
CA PRO A 68 -14.48 15.31 3.00
C PRO A 68 -14.51 13.81 2.79
N GLU A 69 -15.38 13.09 3.50
CA GLU A 69 -15.48 11.63 3.36
C GLU A 69 -16.08 11.22 2.00
N ASP A 70 -16.87 12.09 1.38
CA ASP A 70 -17.50 11.92 0.07
C ASP A 70 -16.65 12.50 -1.09
N ALA A 71 -15.36 12.75 -0.83
CA ALA A 71 -14.45 13.26 -1.84
C ALA A 71 -14.37 12.37 -3.08
N ARG A 72 -14.18 13.03 -4.23
CA ARG A 72 -14.15 12.37 -5.55
C ARG A 72 -12.92 11.48 -5.71
N ILE A 73 -11.81 11.86 -5.10
CA ILE A 73 -10.52 11.16 -5.21
C ILE A 73 -9.98 10.87 -3.82
N VAL A 74 -9.51 9.65 -3.60
CA VAL A 74 -8.81 9.27 -2.36
C VAL A 74 -7.31 9.22 -2.61
N LEU A 75 -6.51 9.83 -1.74
CA LEU A 75 -5.05 9.83 -1.78
C LEU A 75 -4.52 9.04 -0.58
N VAL A 76 -3.65 8.07 -0.83
CA VAL A 76 -3.05 7.22 0.22
C VAL A 76 -1.59 7.56 0.38
N ASP A 77 -1.20 7.99 1.58
CA ASP A 77 0.18 8.31 1.97
C ASP A 77 0.90 7.09 2.55
N SER A 78 1.97 6.64 1.87
CA SER A 78 2.85 5.56 2.35
C SER A 78 3.78 5.95 3.50
N GLU A 79 4.21 7.21 3.55
CA GLU A 79 5.30 7.66 4.42
C GLU A 79 4.83 8.02 5.83
N GLY A 80 3.52 8.16 6.04
CA GLY A 80 2.94 8.58 7.32
C GLY A 80 3.27 10.01 7.72
N THR A 81 3.91 10.77 6.82
CA THR A 81 4.22 12.20 7.00
C THR A 81 3.00 13.07 6.76
N PHE A 82 1.94 12.50 6.20
CA PHE A 82 0.72 13.13 5.76
C PHE A 82 0.98 14.33 4.85
N PHE A 83 1.95 14.13 3.94
CA PHE A 83 2.46 15.15 3.03
C PHE A 83 2.86 16.47 3.75
N LYS A 84 3.47 16.42 4.94
CA LYS A 84 3.95 17.65 5.59
C LYS A 84 5.19 18.24 4.90
N GLY A 85 5.38 19.55 5.06
CA GLY A 85 6.57 20.28 4.54
C GLY A 85 6.59 20.43 3.02
N GLU A 86 7.77 20.31 2.41
CA GLU A 86 7.95 20.48 0.96
C GLU A 86 7.15 19.46 0.14
N SER A 87 6.95 18.25 0.68
CA SER A 87 6.10 17.20 0.08
C SER A 87 4.65 17.69 -0.10
N GLY A 88 4.11 18.39 0.89
CA GLY A 88 2.75 18.96 0.83
C GLY A 88 2.64 20.14 -0.09
N GLY A 89 3.65 21.01 -0.07
CA GLY A 89 3.73 22.12 -1.03
C GLY A 89 3.75 21.61 -2.47
N LEU A 90 4.42 20.48 -2.75
CA LEU A 90 4.37 19.83 -4.05
C LEU A 90 3.01 19.19 -4.33
N LEU A 91 2.42 18.49 -3.36
CA LEU A 91 1.09 17.89 -3.52
C LEU A 91 0.03 18.93 -3.89
N ILE A 92 0.01 20.08 -3.21
CA ILE A 92 -0.93 21.18 -3.53
C ILE A 92 -0.78 21.64 -4.99
N LYS A 93 0.46 21.72 -5.50
CA LYS A 93 0.72 22.08 -6.90
C LYS A 93 0.23 20.99 -7.86
N MET A 94 0.39 19.71 -7.50
CA MET A 94 -0.12 18.58 -8.28
C MET A 94 -1.64 18.60 -8.35
N LEU A 95 -2.32 18.84 -7.22
CA LEU A 95 -3.78 18.98 -7.17
C LEU A 95 -4.27 20.16 -8.00
N ALA A 96 -3.63 21.32 -7.89
CA ALA A 96 -3.98 22.49 -8.69
C ALA A 96 -3.81 22.23 -10.20
N ALA A 97 -2.76 21.50 -10.60
CA ALA A 97 -2.55 21.10 -11.98
C ALA A 97 -3.59 20.08 -12.47
N MET A 98 -4.18 19.31 -11.56
CA MET A 98 -5.33 18.43 -11.83
C MET A 98 -6.68 19.14 -11.76
N HIS A 99 -6.70 20.46 -11.57
CA HIS A 99 -7.91 21.25 -11.34
C HIS A 99 -8.73 20.80 -10.11
N LEU A 100 -8.05 20.26 -9.10
CA LEU A 100 -8.63 19.81 -7.85
C LEU A 100 -8.28 20.77 -6.71
N THR A 101 -9.22 20.90 -5.78
CA THR A 101 -9.04 21.61 -4.52
C THR A 101 -8.91 20.61 -3.36
N PRO A 102 -8.45 21.03 -2.17
CA PRO A 102 -8.45 20.17 -0.98
C PRO A 102 -9.83 19.62 -0.59
N SER A 103 -10.92 20.24 -1.05
CA SER A 103 -12.29 19.76 -0.84
C SER A 103 -12.68 18.63 -1.79
N ASP A 104 -11.93 18.39 -2.85
CA ASP A 104 -12.21 17.32 -3.81
C ASP A 104 -11.50 16.01 -3.47
N VAL A 105 -10.61 16.05 -2.47
CA VAL A 105 -9.73 14.94 -2.13
C VAL A 105 -9.87 14.54 -0.67
N TYR A 106 -9.85 13.23 -0.44
CA TYR A 106 -9.72 12.64 0.88
C TYR A 106 -8.33 12.02 1.00
N ILE A 107 -7.57 12.42 2.00
CA ILE A 107 -6.21 11.95 2.23
C ILE A 107 -6.23 10.99 3.42
N CYS A 108 -5.54 9.86 3.34
CA CYS A 108 -5.36 8.93 4.45
C CYS A 108 -3.97 8.31 4.47
N ASN A 109 -3.55 7.72 5.60
CA ASN A 109 -2.29 6.97 5.68
C ASN A 109 -2.47 5.47 5.35
N ALA A 110 -1.41 4.84 4.85
CA ALA A 110 -1.34 3.41 4.59
C ALA A 110 -1.08 2.59 5.88
N ALA A 111 -1.97 2.70 6.87
CA ALA A 111 -1.86 2.03 8.17
C ALA A 111 -2.84 0.85 8.33
N ASP A 112 -4.02 0.91 7.71
CA ASP A 112 -5.07 -0.09 7.88
C ASP A 112 -5.85 -0.29 6.57
N ASN A 113 -5.65 -1.45 5.92
CA ASN A 113 -6.39 -1.81 4.71
C ASN A 113 -7.88 -1.99 4.99
N ALA A 114 -8.28 -2.56 6.12
CA ALA A 114 -9.69 -2.81 6.41
C ALA A 114 -10.49 -1.50 6.50
N LEU A 115 -9.93 -0.47 7.14
CA LEU A 115 -10.54 0.86 7.20
C LEU A 115 -10.58 1.54 5.83
N LEU A 116 -9.50 1.49 5.05
CA LEU A 116 -9.47 2.05 3.70
C LEU A 116 -10.47 1.34 2.77
N SER A 117 -10.50 0.01 2.80
CA SER A 117 -11.46 -0.81 2.05
C SER A 117 -12.90 -0.46 2.41
N ARG A 118 -13.19 -0.29 3.71
CA ARG A 118 -14.52 0.13 4.18
C ARG A 118 -14.88 1.52 3.66
N HIS A 119 -13.95 2.46 3.68
CA HIS A 119 -14.15 3.80 3.15
C HIS A 119 -14.45 3.77 1.64
N ILE A 120 -13.63 3.04 0.86
CA ILE A 120 -13.84 2.86 -0.59
C ILE A 120 -15.20 2.24 -0.89
N LEU A 121 -15.60 1.19 -0.17
CA LEU A 121 -16.90 0.53 -0.35
C LEU A 121 -18.08 1.45 0.00
N THR A 122 -17.93 2.29 1.01
CA THR A 122 -18.98 3.20 1.49
C THR A 122 -19.18 4.38 0.54
N HIS A 123 -18.10 5.05 0.17
CA HIS A 123 -18.16 6.33 -0.54
C HIS A 123 -17.96 6.20 -2.06
N LYS A 124 -17.40 5.08 -2.53
CA LYS A 124 -17.18 4.78 -3.96
C LYS A 124 -16.56 5.97 -4.72
N PRO A 125 -15.35 6.41 -4.33
CA PRO A 125 -14.67 7.50 -5.03
C PRO A 125 -14.43 7.12 -6.50
N LEU A 126 -14.23 8.13 -7.35
CA LEU A 126 -13.97 7.92 -8.79
C LEU A 126 -12.63 7.21 -9.03
N ALA A 127 -11.64 7.48 -8.19
CA ALA A 127 -10.35 6.80 -8.20
C ALA A 127 -9.63 6.92 -6.86
N VAL A 128 -8.68 6.01 -6.64
CA VAL A 128 -7.69 6.09 -5.56
C VAL A 128 -6.30 6.30 -6.15
N VAL A 129 -5.50 7.16 -5.54
CA VAL A 129 -4.08 7.35 -5.87
C VAL A 129 -3.23 6.91 -4.69
N ALA A 130 -2.49 5.82 -4.88
CA ALA A 130 -1.54 5.29 -3.92
C ALA A 130 -0.15 5.88 -4.17
N PHE A 131 0.33 6.71 -3.24
CA PHE A 131 1.66 7.29 -3.32
C PHE A 131 2.67 6.36 -2.65
N GLY A 132 3.61 5.82 -3.42
CA GLY A 132 4.69 4.96 -2.94
C GLY A 132 4.36 3.46 -2.86
N GLU A 133 5.39 2.64 -2.67
CA GLU A 133 5.28 1.18 -2.66
C GLU A 133 4.40 0.67 -1.54
N LYS A 134 4.60 1.15 -0.31
CA LYS A 134 3.86 0.66 0.86
C LYS A 134 2.35 0.87 0.73
N ALA A 135 1.93 1.97 0.11
CA ALA A 135 0.51 2.20 -0.17
C ALA A 135 -0.04 1.15 -1.14
N CYS A 136 0.73 0.80 -2.19
CA CYS A 136 0.36 -0.29 -3.09
C CYS A 136 0.37 -1.64 -2.38
N ARG A 137 1.45 -2.03 -1.70
CA ARG A 137 1.55 -3.33 -0.98
C ARG A 137 0.43 -3.53 0.03
N MET A 138 -0.02 -2.44 0.65
CA MET A 138 -1.16 -2.49 1.56
C MET A 138 -2.45 -2.86 0.82
N MET A 139 -2.71 -2.29 -0.36
CA MET A 139 -3.95 -2.46 -1.13
C MET A 139 -3.93 -3.65 -2.09
N LYS A 140 -2.74 -4.04 -2.54
CA LYS A 140 -2.44 -5.10 -3.50
C LYS A 140 -1.43 -6.01 -2.81
N GLU A 141 -1.75 -7.29 -2.64
CA GLU A 141 -0.87 -8.29 -2.05
C GLU A 141 0.30 -8.63 -3.00
N THR A 142 1.17 -7.65 -3.25
CA THR A 142 2.34 -7.76 -4.12
C THR A 142 3.57 -7.18 -3.44
N ASP A 143 4.74 -7.76 -3.75
CA ASP A 143 6.05 -7.24 -3.39
C ASP A 143 6.80 -6.63 -4.58
N ASP A 144 6.16 -6.52 -5.75
CA ASP A 144 6.74 -5.96 -6.96
C ASP A 144 7.28 -4.53 -6.70
N PRO A 145 8.41 -4.15 -7.32
CA PRO A 145 8.99 -2.83 -7.15
C PRO A 145 8.12 -1.73 -7.78
N LEU A 146 8.17 -0.50 -7.26
CA LEU A 146 7.33 0.62 -7.74
C LEU A 146 7.42 0.82 -9.25
N ALA A 147 8.61 0.64 -9.82
CA ALA A 147 8.89 0.86 -11.24
C ALA A 147 8.08 -0.07 -12.16
N GLU A 148 7.68 -1.25 -11.67
CA GLU A 148 6.93 -2.26 -12.44
C GLU A 148 5.42 -2.08 -12.30
N ILE A 149 4.94 -1.50 -11.20
CA ILE A 149 3.50 -1.40 -10.89
C ILE A 149 2.93 0.00 -11.10
N ARG A 150 3.77 1.02 -11.20
CA ARG A 150 3.33 2.40 -11.41
C ARG A 150 2.76 2.61 -12.80
N GLY A 151 1.82 3.55 -12.92
CA GLY A 151 1.24 3.92 -14.22
C GLY A 151 0.21 2.93 -14.77
N ASP A 152 0.05 1.77 -14.14
CA ASP A 152 -1.01 0.81 -14.42
C ASP A 152 -2.11 0.92 -13.36
N PHE A 153 -3.36 0.83 -13.81
CA PHE A 153 -4.50 0.74 -12.91
C PHE A 153 -4.71 -0.70 -12.45
N PHE A 154 -4.99 -0.86 -11.16
CA PHE A 154 -5.62 -2.07 -10.64
C PHE A 154 -6.97 -1.72 -10.00
N GLN A 155 -7.77 -2.73 -9.71
CA GLN A 155 -9.10 -2.55 -9.13
C GLN A 155 -9.09 -2.89 -7.65
N CYS A 156 -9.65 -2.01 -6.83
CA CYS A 156 -9.93 -2.25 -5.42
C CYS A 156 -11.42 -2.02 -5.19
N HIS A 157 -12.17 -3.08 -4.89
CA HIS A 157 -13.63 -3.02 -4.68
C HIS A 157 -14.40 -2.33 -5.83
N GLY A 158 -13.93 -2.50 -7.07
CA GLY A 158 -14.53 -1.89 -8.27
C GLY A 158 -14.15 -0.42 -8.50
N VAL A 159 -13.25 0.14 -7.69
CA VAL A 159 -12.67 1.47 -7.88
C VAL A 159 -11.26 1.35 -8.46
N PRO A 160 -10.93 2.13 -9.52
CA PRO A 160 -9.59 2.12 -10.10
C PRO A 160 -8.58 2.76 -9.13
N VAL A 161 -7.45 2.08 -8.94
CA VAL A 161 -6.32 2.54 -8.11
C VAL A 161 -5.10 2.74 -9.00
N MET A 162 -4.54 3.95 -8.97
CA MET A 162 -3.30 4.30 -9.63
C MET A 162 -2.16 4.34 -8.61
N VAL A 163 -1.04 3.68 -8.91
CA VAL A 163 0.18 3.76 -8.10
C VAL A 163 1.14 4.77 -8.72
N THR A 164 1.69 5.66 -7.90
CA THR A 164 2.65 6.67 -8.37
C THR A 164 3.75 6.98 -7.33
N HIS A 165 4.73 7.79 -7.73
CA HIS A 165 5.84 8.23 -6.88
C HIS A 165 5.36 9.15 -5.77
N HIS A 166 5.82 8.88 -4.54
CA HIS A 166 5.48 9.72 -3.40
C HIS A 166 6.09 11.15 -3.54
N PRO A 167 5.38 12.24 -3.20
CA PRO A 167 5.87 13.60 -3.41
C PRO A 167 7.17 13.92 -2.65
N SER A 168 7.41 13.28 -1.50
CA SER A 168 8.69 13.40 -0.77
C SER A 168 9.89 12.91 -1.58
N VAL A 169 9.70 11.91 -2.45
CA VAL A 169 10.72 11.40 -3.38
C VAL A 169 10.88 12.36 -4.56
N LEU A 170 9.76 12.88 -5.09
CA LEU A 170 9.74 13.84 -6.21
C LEU A 170 10.42 15.17 -5.87
N VAL A 171 10.33 15.61 -4.62
CA VAL A 171 11.05 16.79 -4.12
C VAL A 171 12.56 16.57 -4.21
N LYS A 172 13.04 15.39 -3.80
CA LYS A 172 14.47 15.04 -3.82
C LYS A 172 14.99 14.72 -5.22
N ASN A 173 14.16 14.12 -6.08
CA ASN A 173 14.52 13.72 -7.43
C ASN A 173 13.50 14.23 -8.46
N SER A 174 13.84 15.35 -9.10
CA SER A 174 12.97 16.01 -10.07
C SER A 174 12.76 15.23 -11.36
N ALA A 175 13.65 14.29 -11.72
CA ALA A 175 13.52 13.50 -12.94
C ALA A 175 12.26 12.60 -12.92
N LEU A 176 11.80 12.22 -11.73
CA LEU A 176 10.63 11.38 -11.53
C LEU A 176 9.30 12.15 -11.62
N LYS A 177 9.34 13.50 -11.65
CA LYS A 177 8.12 14.32 -11.71
C LYS A 177 7.34 14.10 -12.99
N ARG A 178 8.03 13.89 -14.11
CA ARG A 178 7.39 13.60 -15.40
C ARG A 178 6.59 12.31 -15.33
N GLN A 179 7.21 11.26 -14.79
CA GLN A 179 6.57 9.97 -14.56
C GLN A 179 5.31 10.13 -13.70
N ALA A 180 5.44 10.76 -12.53
CA ALA A 180 4.28 10.98 -11.66
C ALA A 180 3.16 11.79 -12.33
N TRP A 181 3.53 12.79 -13.14
CA TRP A 181 2.55 13.57 -13.90
C TRP A 181 1.84 12.75 -14.99
N ASP A 182 2.56 11.85 -15.66
CA ASP A 182 1.95 10.93 -16.63
C ASP A 182 0.91 10.02 -15.96
N ASP A 183 1.17 9.54 -14.73
CA ASP A 183 0.19 8.75 -13.95
C ASP A 183 -1.05 9.58 -13.58
N LEU A 184 -0.85 10.80 -13.10
CA LEU A 184 -1.96 11.68 -12.71
C LEU A 184 -2.84 12.08 -13.90
N LYS A 185 -2.26 12.25 -15.09
CA LYS A 185 -3.05 12.47 -16.31
C LYS A 185 -3.96 11.28 -16.63
N GLN A 186 -3.48 10.05 -16.41
CA GLN A 186 -4.33 8.87 -16.59
C GLN A 186 -5.48 8.85 -15.58
N VAL A 187 -5.23 9.26 -14.33
CA VAL A 187 -6.29 9.43 -13.32
C VAL A 187 -7.32 10.45 -13.79
N MET A 188 -6.90 11.61 -14.28
CA MET A 188 -7.84 12.62 -14.81
C MET A 188 -8.67 12.10 -15.96
N ALA A 189 -8.05 11.41 -16.93
CA ALA A 189 -8.74 10.81 -18.07
C ALA A 189 -9.74 9.72 -17.65
N CYS A 190 -9.38 8.88 -16.68
CA CYS A 190 -10.25 7.80 -16.16
C CYS A 190 -11.45 8.36 -15.38
N THR A 191 -11.27 9.47 -14.68
CA THR A 191 -12.29 10.06 -13.80
C THR A 191 -13.14 11.12 -14.49
N GLY A 192 -12.83 11.48 -15.74
CA GLY A 192 -13.53 12.51 -16.50
C GLY A 192 -13.21 13.94 -16.03
N LEU A 193 -12.19 14.13 -15.18
CA LEU A 193 -11.74 15.44 -14.69
C LEU A 193 -11.03 16.26 -15.79
N ASP A 194 -10.74 15.66 -16.94
CA ASP A 194 -10.20 16.31 -18.12
C ASP A 194 -11.24 17.10 -18.92
N ARG A 195 -12.53 16.83 -18.69
CA ARG A 195 -13.64 17.51 -19.37
C ARG A 195 -14.06 18.73 -18.56
N HIS A 196 -13.71 19.91 -19.06
CA HIS A 196 -14.28 21.17 -18.61
C HIS A 196 -15.81 21.12 -18.82
N ASP A 197 -16.57 20.96 -17.73
CA ASP A 197 -17.94 21.47 -17.70
C ASP A 197 -17.85 22.98 -17.96
N SER A 198 -18.25 23.35 -19.18
CA SER A 198 -18.24 24.71 -19.73
C SER A 198 -19.44 25.52 -19.25
#